data_AF-A0A511MVD3-F1
#
_entry.id   AF-A0A511MVD3-F1
#
_cell.length_a   1.000
_cell.length_b   1.000
_cell.length_c   1.000
_cell.angle_alpha   90.00
_cell.angle_beta   90.00
_cell.angle_gamma   90.00
#
_symmetry.space_group_name_H-M   'P 1'
#
loop_
_entity.id
_entity.type
_entity.pdbx_description
1 polymer ?
#
loop_
_entity_poly.entity_id
_entity_poly.type
_entity_poly.pdbx_seq_one_letter_code
_entity_poly.pdbx_strand_id
1 'polypeptide(L)'
;MQSLVTHHVYDVPLEIATKCCQLADLHQPFGPRFQSFSRRELLRVADEVFGCVPDNHEDLEEEDLLDCITRTAAERQSHQMFVLQLSGNVVQGFVLLVPVTALPVFLSILESSKLRLQH
;
A
#
# COMPACT_ATOMS: atom_id res chain seq x y z
N MET A 1 -20.87 -0.46 -0.13
CA MET A 1 -19.47 -0.79 -0.47
C MET A 1 -18.59 -0.02 0.49
N GLN A 2 -17.86 -0.71 1.37
CA GLN A 2 -16.86 -0.06 2.22
C GLN A 2 -15.60 0.16 1.36
N SER A 3 -15.17 1.41 1.22
CA SER A 3 -13.89 1.74 0.59
C SER A 3 -12.77 1.63 1.60
N LEU A 4 -11.58 1.26 1.12
CA LEU A 4 -10.40 1.22 1.97
C LEU A 4 -10.04 2.64 2.42
N VAL A 5 -9.75 2.82 3.71
CA VAL A 5 -9.28 4.11 4.21
C VAL A 5 -7.93 4.42 3.57
N THR A 6 -7.83 5.60 2.95
CA THR A 6 -6.63 6.06 2.25
C THR A 6 -6.10 7.33 2.90
N HIS A 7 -4.84 7.33 3.27
CA HIS A 7 -4.17 8.47 3.90
C HIS A 7 -3.06 9.00 3.00
N HIS A 8 -2.94 10.32 2.94
CA HIS A 8 -1.86 10.98 2.20
C HIS A 8 -0.84 11.57 3.18
N VAL A 9 0.44 11.31 2.91
CA VAL A 9 1.58 11.84 3.67
C VAL A 9 2.52 12.52 2.69
N TYR A 10 2.81 13.78 2.95
CA TYR A 10 3.62 14.62 2.06
C TYR A 10 5.01 14.83 2.63
N ASP A 11 5.92 15.27 1.75
CA ASP A 11 7.29 15.63 2.09
C ASP A 11 8.07 14.53 2.81
N VAL A 12 7.81 13.27 2.46
CA VAL A 12 8.41 12.10 3.10
C VAL A 12 9.85 11.93 2.61
N PRO A 13 10.87 11.93 3.49
CA PRO A 13 12.23 11.60 3.08
C PRO A 13 12.31 10.15 2.56
N LEU A 14 13.15 9.90 1.56
CA LEU A 14 13.28 8.57 0.94
C LEU A 14 13.63 7.47 1.95
N GLU A 15 14.50 7.77 2.92
CA GLU A 15 14.86 6.83 3.98
C GLU A 15 13.63 6.41 4.82
N ILE A 16 12.74 7.37 5.12
CA ILE A 16 11.52 7.11 5.88
C ILE A 16 10.52 6.31 5.04
N ALA A 17 10.32 6.70 3.78
CA ALA A 17 9.47 5.95 2.85
C ALA A 17 9.91 4.49 2.72
N THR A 18 11.23 4.25 2.65
CA THR A 18 11.80 2.90 2.57
C THR A 18 11.51 2.08 3.84
N LYS A 19 11.67 2.67 5.03
CA LYS A 19 11.31 2.01 6.30
C LYS A 19 9.81 1.68 6.36
N CYS A 20 8.97 2.58 5.90
CA CYS A 20 7.52 2.37 5.81
C CYS A 20 7.15 1.25 4.83
N CYS A 21 7.86 1.12 3.69
CA CYS A 21 7.62 0.04 2.72
C CYS A 21 7.86 -1.35 3.34
N GLN A 22 8.83 -1.48 4.25
CA GLN A 22 9.13 -2.76 4.93
C GLN A 22 8.01 -3.24 5.86
N LEU A 23 7.08 -2.35 6.23
CA LEU A 23 5.93 -2.66 7.07
C LEU A 23 4.64 -2.93 6.28
N ALA A 24 4.68 -2.76 4.95
CA ALA A 24 3.54 -2.93 4.09
C ALA A 24 3.55 -4.33 3.45
N ASP A 25 2.39 -4.96 3.36
CA ASP A 25 2.25 -6.25 2.66
C ASP A 25 2.31 -6.09 1.15
N LEU A 26 1.90 -4.91 0.66
CA LEU A 26 2.01 -4.50 -0.73
C LEU A 26 2.51 -3.05 -0.80
N HIS A 27 3.48 -2.79 -1.67
CA HIS A 27 3.94 -1.43 -1.95
C HIS A 27 4.31 -1.25 -3.42
N GLN A 28 4.02 -0.08 -3.97
CA GLN A 28 4.41 0.29 -5.33
C GLN A 28 4.89 1.73 -5.41
N PRO A 29 6.05 1.97 -6.04
CA PRO A 29 6.47 3.32 -6.37
C PRO A 29 5.60 3.94 -7.47
N PHE A 30 5.24 5.21 -7.35
CA PHE A 30 4.56 5.97 -8.40
C PHE A 30 5.44 7.13 -8.90
N GLY A 31 5.19 7.56 -10.15
CA GLY A 31 5.77 8.74 -10.75
C GLY A 31 6.14 8.59 -12.23
N PRO A 32 6.82 9.60 -12.83
CA PRO A 32 6.92 9.75 -14.29
C PRO A 32 7.67 8.63 -15.04
N ARG A 33 8.29 7.69 -14.31
CA ARG A 33 9.00 6.55 -14.89
C ARG A 33 8.50 5.20 -14.36
N PHE A 34 7.46 5.18 -13.53
CA PHE A 34 7.09 3.98 -12.78
C PHE A 34 5.99 3.17 -13.46
N GLN A 35 6.12 1.85 -13.31
CA GLN A 35 5.23 0.82 -13.84
C GLN A 35 4.15 0.46 -12.81
N SER A 36 3.07 -0.19 -13.27
CA SER A 36 2.01 -0.83 -12.49
C SER A 36 2.55 -1.74 -11.37
N PHE A 37 1.69 -2.11 -10.41
CA PHE A 37 2.04 -3.17 -9.45
C PHE A 37 2.52 -4.39 -10.23
N SER A 38 3.60 -5.04 -9.77
CA SER A 38 4.01 -6.28 -10.40
C SER A 38 2.91 -7.33 -10.20
N ARG A 39 2.37 -7.90 -11.28
CA ARG A 39 1.45 -9.05 -11.21
C ARG A 39 1.89 -10.13 -10.23
N ARG A 40 3.19 -10.42 -10.16
CA ARG A 40 3.75 -11.42 -9.24
C ARG A 40 3.51 -11.03 -7.78
N GLU A 41 3.74 -9.76 -7.42
CA GLU A 41 3.48 -9.27 -6.07
C GLU A 41 1.98 -9.23 -5.76
N LEU A 42 1.15 -8.84 -6.73
CA LEU A 42 -0.31 -8.88 -6.58
C LEU A 42 -0.81 -10.30 -6.31
N LEU A 43 -0.37 -11.28 -7.09
CA LEU A 43 -0.73 -12.69 -6.87
C LEU A 43 -0.28 -13.18 -5.51
N ARG A 44 0.98 -12.92 -5.13
CA ARG A 44 1.52 -13.29 -3.81
C ARG A 44 0.65 -12.74 -2.68
N VAL A 45 0.32 -11.45 -2.72
CA VAL A 45 -0.49 -10.81 -1.66
C VAL A 45 -1.93 -11.31 -1.69
N ALA A 46 -2.53 -11.44 -2.86
CA ALA A 46 -3.90 -11.94 -3.00
C ALA A 46 -4.06 -13.37 -2.46
N ASP A 47 -3.07 -14.23 -2.67
CA ASP A 47 -3.07 -15.63 -2.22
C ASP A 47 -2.63 -15.75 -0.74
N GLU A 48 -1.41 -15.33 -0.42
CA GLU A 48 -0.79 -15.60 0.88
C GLU A 48 -1.35 -14.74 2.01
N VAL A 49 -1.72 -13.48 1.74
CA VAL A 49 -2.20 -12.54 2.77
C VAL A 49 -3.71 -12.54 2.86
N PHE A 50 -4.40 -12.55 1.72
CA PHE A 50 -5.85 -12.42 1.68
C PHE A 50 -6.60 -13.73 1.40
N GLY A 51 -5.97 -14.71 0.73
CA GLY A 51 -6.63 -15.93 0.27
C GLY A 51 -7.86 -15.63 -0.57
N CYS A 52 -7.78 -14.63 -1.46
CA CYS A 52 -8.93 -14.10 -2.20
C CYS A 52 -8.93 -14.53 -3.68
N VAL A 53 -7.87 -15.15 -4.16
CA VAL A 53 -7.77 -15.67 -5.52
C VAL A 53 -8.52 -17.00 -5.69
N PRO A 54 -9.23 -17.20 -6.82
CA PRO A 54 -9.82 -18.49 -7.17
C PRO A 54 -8.77 -19.49 -7.66
N ASP A 55 -9.10 -20.78 -7.63
CA ASP A 55 -8.18 -21.86 -8.04
C ASP A 55 -7.68 -21.73 -9.50
N ASN A 56 -8.42 -21.04 -10.38
CA ASN A 56 -8.03 -20.77 -11.78
C ASN A 56 -7.55 -19.32 -12.00
N HIS A 57 -6.60 -18.86 -11.20
CA HIS A 57 -6.09 -17.47 -11.19
C HIS A 57 -5.12 -17.14 -12.34
N GLU A 58 -4.82 -18.10 -13.23
CA GLU A 58 -3.91 -17.88 -14.36
C GLU A 58 -4.40 -16.78 -15.31
N ASP A 59 -5.73 -16.63 -15.45
CA ASP A 59 -6.39 -15.68 -16.36
C ASP A 59 -6.70 -14.30 -15.72
N LEU A 60 -6.43 -14.10 -14.43
CA LEU A 60 -6.74 -12.81 -13.78
C LEU A 60 -5.78 -11.70 -14.21
N GLU A 61 -6.36 -10.56 -14.55
CA GLU A 61 -5.63 -9.33 -14.84
C GLU A 61 -5.15 -8.65 -13.54
N GLU A 62 -4.20 -7.72 -13.65
CA GLU A 62 -3.64 -7.00 -12.50
C GLU A 62 -4.72 -6.17 -11.77
N GLU A 63 -5.67 -5.61 -12.51
CA GLU A 63 -6.80 -4.85 -11.95
C GLU A 63 -7.71 -5.75 -11.11
N ASP A 64 -8.05 -6.95 -11.60
CA ASP A 64 -8.88 -7.91 -10.84
C ASP A 64 -8.22 -8.33 -9.53
N LEU A 65 -6.90 -8.55 -9.55
CA LEU A 65 -6.13 -8.90 -8.36
C LEU A 65 -6.12 -7.75 -7.35
N LEU A 66 -5.90 -6.52 -7.82
CA LEU A 66 -5.92 -5.33 -6.96
C LEU A 66 -7.31 -5.10 -6.36
N ASP A 67 -8.37 -5.26 -7.14
CA ASP A 67 -9.76 -5.15 -6.68
C ASP A 67 -10.08 -6.22 -5.64
N CYS A 68 -9.62 -7.46 -5.86
CA CYS A 68 -9.74 -8.54 -4.89
C CYS A 68 -9.07 -8.19 -3.56
N ILE A 69 -7.80 -7.78 -3.61
CA ILE A 69 -7.00 -7.39 -2.45
C ILE A 69 -7.68 -6.24 -1.69
N THR A 70 -8.00 -5.14 -2.37
CA THR A 70 -8.53 -3.93 -1.73
C THR A 70 -9.94 -4.15 -1.17
N ARG A 71 -10.79 -4.91 -1.87
CA ARG A 71 -12.13 -5.28 -1.36
C ARG A 71 -12.02 -6.14 -0.11
N THR A 72 -11.23 -7.22 -0.14
CA THR A 72 -11.08 -8.11 1.02
C THR A 72 -10.45 -7.39 2.20
N ALA A 73 -9.46 -6.52 1.95
CA ALA A 73 -8.87 -5.70 2.98
C ALA A 73 -9.88 -4.75 3.66
N ALA A 74 -10.78 -4.15 2.87
CA ALA A 74 -11.83 -3.26 3.37
C ALA A 74 -12.88 -4.02 4.18
N GLU A 75 -13.38 -5.13 3.65
CA GLU A 75 -14.38 -6.00 4.30
C GLU A 75 -13.88 -6.53 5.65
N ARG A 76 -12.61 -6.94 5.72
CA ARG A 76 -11.98 -7.44 6.94
C ARG A 76 -11.48 -6.34 7.86
N GLN A 77 -11.54 -5.06 7.44
CA GLN A 77 -10.94 -3.92 8.15
C GLN A 77 -9.48 -4.19 8.57
N SER A 78 -8.74 -4.89 7.73
CA SER A 78 -7.45 -5.50 8.10
C SER A 78 -6.26 -4.64 7.72
N HIS A 79 -6.44 -3.71 6.79
CA HIS A 79 -5.37 -2.85 6.26
C HIS A 79 -5.87 -1.43 6.04
N GLN A 80 -4.92 -0.50 5.90
CA GLN A 80 -5.15 0.86 5.46
C GLN A 80 -4.17 1.20 4.33
N MET A 81 -4.59 2.07 3.42
CA MET A 81 -3.76 2.50 2.30
C MET A 81 -3.08 3.82 2.63
N PHE A 82 -1.80 3.93 2.30
CA PHE A 82 -1.01 5.14 2.49
C PHE A 82 -0.36 5.54 1.18
N VAL A 83 -0.47 6.82 0.84
CA VAL A 83 0.23 7.44 -0.28
C VAL A 83 1.31 8.33 0.30
N LEU A 84 2.56 7.90 0.18
CA LEU A 84 3.74 8.62 0.64
C LEU A 84 4.34 9.41 -0.53
N GLN A 85 4.23 10.73 -0.52
CA GLN A 85 4.87 11.60 -1.52
C GLN A 85 6.26 12.01 -1.05
N LEU A 86 7.28 11.84 -1.90
CA LEU A 86 8.66 12.12 -1.54
C LEU A 86 8.94 13.61 -1.43
N SER A 87 9.79 13.97 -0.46
CA SER A 87 10.28 15.35 -0.30
C SER A 87 11.02 15.83 -1.55
N GLY A 88 10.71 17.06 -1.96
CA GLY A 88 11.30 17.68 -3.15
C GLY A 88 10.77 17.14 -4.49
N ASN A 89 9.80 16.21 -4.48
CA ASN A 89 9.25 15.65 -5.72
C ASN A 89 7.74 15.39 -5.62
N VAL A 90 6.93 16.33 -6.11
CA VAL A 90 5.46 16.27 -6.01
C VAL A 90 4.81 15.19 -6.87
N VAL A 91 5.55 14.59 -7.80
CA VAL A 91 5.05 13.55 -8.70
C VAL A 91 5.67 12.18 -8.43
N GLN A 92 6.33 11.98 -7.29
CA GLN A 92 6.97 10.71 -6.96
C GLN A 92 6.68 10.28 -5.53
N GLY A 93 6.57 8.97 -5.33
CA GLY A 93 6.18 8.43 -4.03
C GLY A 93 5.94 6.94 -4.03
N PHE A 94 5.25 6.47 -3.00
CA PHE A 94 4.85 5.09 -2.82
C PHE A 94 3.37 5.00 -2.44
N VAL A 95 2.66 4.03 -3.01
CA VAL A 95 1.38 3.55 -2.49
C VAL A 95 1.66 2.30 -1.68
N LEU A 96 1.18 2.27 -0.44
CA LEU A 96 1.39 1.20 0.53
C LEU A 96 0.05 0.64 0.99
N LEU A 97 -0.05 -0.68 1.12
CA LEU A 97 -1.12 -1.36 1.84
C LEU A 97 -0.54 -1.88 3.16
N VAL A 98 -0.90 -1.23 4.27
CA VAL A 98 -0.31 -1.46 5.59
C VAL A 98 -1.28 -2.25 6.46
N PRO A 99 -0.90 -3.40 7.02
CA PRO A 99 -1.76 -4.16 7.92
C PRO A 99 -1.99 -3.40 9.23
N VAL A 100 -3.19 -3.51 9.77
CA VAL A 100 -3.59 -2.84 11.03
C VAL A 100 -2.66 -3.21 12.19
N THR A 101 -2.11 -4.41 12.19
CA THR A 101 -1.13 -4.88 13.18
C THR A 101 0.20 -4.13 13.12
N ALA A 102 0.60 -3.62 11.95
CA ALA A 102 1.83 -2.84 11.77
C ALA A 102 1.60 -1.33 11.95
N LEU A 103 0.35 -0.85 11.99
CA LEU A 103 0.03 0.57 12.10
C LEU A 103 0.68 1.29 13.27
N PRO A 104 0.75 0.75 14.51
CA PRO A 104 1.39 1.46 15.61
C PRO A 104 2.86 1.77 15.34
N VAL A 105 3.59 0.83 14.73
CA VAL A 105 5.00 1.01 14.36
C VAL A 105 5.12 1.97 13.18
N PHE A 106 4.27 1.81 12.17
CA PHE A 106 4.22 2.68 11.00
C PHE A 106 4.00 4.14 11.38
N LEU A 107 2.99 4.41 12.20
CA LEU A 107 2.66 5.76 12.67
C LEU A 107 3.77 6.34 13.54
N SER A 108 4.39 5.53 14.41
CA SER A 108 5.54 5.96 15.23
C SER A 108 6.73 6.42 14.38
N ILE A 109 7.01 5.76 13.24
CA ILE A 109 8.06 6.17 12.30
C ILE A 109 7.74 7.53 11.68
N LEU A 110 6.49 7.74 11.26
CA LEU A 110 6.04 9.02 10.70
C LEU A 110 6.13 10.14 11.74
N GLU A 111 5.60 9.92 12.94
CA GLU A 111 5.60 10.90 14.03
C GLU A 111 7.00 11.28 14.48
N SER A 112 7.91 10.30 14.62
CA SER A 112 9.32 10.53 14.96
C SER A 112 10.04 11.38 13.91
N SER A 113 9.56 11.33 12.67
CA SER A 113 10.03 12.13 11.54
C SER A 113 9.28 13.47 11.39
N LYS A 114 8.40 13.81 12.34
CA LYS A 114 7.52 14.99 12.32
C LYS A 114 6.57 15.04 11.10
N LEU A 115 6.30 13.89 10.49
CA LEU A 115 5.32 13.75 9.41
C LEU A 115 3.94 13.51 10.04
N ARG A 116 2.90 14.12 9.46
CA ARG A 116 1.52 13.96 9.93
C ARG A 116 0.64 13.45 8.81
N LEU A 117 -0.34 12.63 9.17
CA LEU A 117 -1.45 12.29 8.29
C LEU A 117 -2.28 13.56 8.07
N GLN A 118 -2.64 13.86 6.83
CA GLN A 118 -3.67 14.86 6.58
C GLN A 118 -5.04 14.20 6.69
N HIS A 119 -5.95 14.87 7.41
CA HIS A 119 -7.34 14.44 7.64
C HIS A 119 -8.25 14.97 6.54
#